data_AF-A0A7V9AR62-F1
#
_entry.id   AF-A0A7V9AR62-F1
#
_cell.length_a   1.000
_cell.length_b   1.000
_cell.length_c   1.000
_cell.angle_alpha   90.00
_cell.angle_beta   90.00
_cell.angle_gamma   90.00
#
_symmetry.space_group_name_H-M   'P 1'
#
loop_
_entity.id
_entity.type
_entity.pdbx_description
1 polymer ?
#
loop_
_entity_poly.entity_id
_entity_poly.type
_entity_poly.pdbx_seq_one_letter_code
_entity_poly.pdbx_strand_id
1 'polypeptide(L)'
;MMNGIGIRAKTKLSLMLVSTGIMSLTLASANLTWADPIGVGVDEFHTLAGTFATLPLSAGGGRLDLRSRPLVPTGGDTDTIVRRLDPLPNLNVGQQGTTRIQLTGLSLESVSPVSIGGSFFDVFVGLNGTQPIGSMTVSHQNSDAAMDQGTFNANLPVDALLTFTQVGNPSNTFSQPFPHIEFASLGTWSHTPPPLYPPGIGGGFYPTGTLIECANPPTCLNATVVHIVRPEMVPEPSTLLLLGSGLVGVAAFARKRLAKKA
;
A
#
# COMPACT_ATOMS: atom_id res chain seq x y z
N MET A 1 93.23 1.44 21.32
CA MET A 1 93.33 1.47 19.85
C MET A 1 92.39 0.41 19.30
N MET A 2 91.57 0.80 18.31
CA MET A 2 90.80 -0.04 17.36
C MET A 2 89.60 -0.82 17.96
N ASN A 3 88.37 -0.38 17.66
CA ASN A 3 87.49 -0.83 16.56
C ASN A 3 86.90 -2.23 16.87
N GLY A 4 85.61 -2.52 16.89
CA GLY A 4 84.39 -1.82 16.45
C GLY A 4 83.26 -2.87 16.34
N ILE A 5 82.14 -2.46 15.73
CA ILE A 5 81.11 -3.32 15.10
C ILE A 5 80.16 -3.99 16.11
N GLY A 6 78.95 -3.46 16.33
CA GLY A 6 77.76 -3.76 15.51
C GLY A 6 77.02 -4.95 16.13
N ILE A 7 75.79 -4.81 16.60
CA ILE A 7 74.59 -5.34 15.93
C ILE A 7 73.36 -4.62 16.49
N ARG A 8 72.74 -3.82 15.62
CA ARG A 8 71.36 -3.34 15.72
C ARG A 8 70.44 -4.40 15.09
N ALA A 9 69.20 -4.43 15.57
CA ALA A 9 68.00 -4.87 14.86
C ALA A 9 67.76 -6.38 14.69
N LYS A 10 67.18 -7.01 15.71
CA LYS A 10 66.29 -8.18 15.54
C LYS A 10 65.20 -8.21 16.62
N THR A 11 64.22 -7.30 16.56
CA THR A 11 63.01 -7.42 17.42
C THR A 11 61.80 -6.64 16.91
N LYS A 12 61.55 -6.61 15.61
CA LYS A 12 60.25 -6.18 15.06
C LYS A 12 59.90 -6.92 13.77
N LEU A 13 59.96 -8.26 13.79
CA LEU A 13 59.57 -9.08 12.64
C LEU A 13 58.88 -10.38 13.06
N SER A 14 57.94 -10.29 14.00
CA SER A 14 57.10 -11.43 14.38
C SER A 14 55.66 -11.04 14.74
N LEU A 15 55.28 -9.78 14.52
CA LEU A 15 53.93 -9.28 14.83
C LEU A 15 53.31 -8.54 13.64
N MET A 16 53.54 -9.05 12.43
CA MET A 16 52.93 -8.51 11.20
C MET A 16 52.76 -9.61 10.14
N LEU A 17 52.48 -10.84 10.59
CA LEU A 17 52.22 -12.00 9.72
C LEU A 17 51.12 -12.91 10.33
N VAL A 18 50.14 -12.29 11.00
CA VAL A 18 48.88 -12.92 11.41
C VAL A 18 47.65 -12.11 10.93
N SER A 19 47.84 -10.99 10.23
CA SER A 19 46.74 -10.15 9.73
C SER A 19 46.55 -10.20 8.20
N THR A 20 47.13 -11.19 7.51
CA THR A 20 47.09 -11.30 6.05
C THR A 20 46.82 -12.73 5.63
N GLY A 21 45.69 -13.28 6.09
CA GLY A 21 45.35 -14.69 5.83
C GLY A 21 43.91 -15.07 6.13
N ILE A 22 42.98 -14.11 6.16
CA ILE A 22 41.53 -14.37 6.20
C ILE A 22 40.89 -13.38 5.23
N MET A 23 41.20 -13.53 3.94
CA MET A 23 40.50 -12.79 2.90
C MET A 23 40.28 -13.76 1.75
N SER A 24 39.00 -13.92 1.39
CA SER A 24 38.54 -14.46 0.12
C SER A 24 38.43 -15.99 0.01
N LEU A 25 37.55 -16.57 0.81
CA LEU A 25 36.71 -17.67 0.33
C LEU A 25 35.27 -17.46 0.80
N THR A 26 34.68 -16.32 0.45
CA THR A 26 33.22 -16.24 0.33
C THR A 26 32.86 -17.09 -0.88
N LEU A 27 32.60 -18.39 -0.64
CA LEU A 27 31.87 -19.20 -1.60
C LEU A 27 30.65 -18.37 -2.00
N ALA A 28 30.52 -18.10 -3.29
CA ALA A 28 29.26 -17.69 -3.87
C ALA A 28 28.29 -18.85 -3.65
N SER A 29 27.72 -18.95 -2.45
CA SER A 29 26.42 -19.55 -2.28
C SER A 29 25.51 -18.72 -3.15
N ALA A 30 25.22 -19.22 -4.35
CA ALA A 30 24.03 -18.83 -5.07
C ALA A 30 22.89 -19.18 -4.13
N ASN A 31 22.56 -18.25 -3.23
CA ASN A 31 21.25 -18.19 -2.63
C ASN A 31 20.35 -18.02 -3.83
N LEU A 32 19.82 -19.14 -4.33
CA LEU A 32 18.59 -19.13 -5.06
C LEU A 32 17.64 -18.48 -4.07
N THR A 33 17.43 -17.18 -4.20
CA THR A 33 16.38 -16.48 -3.49
C THR A 33 15.11 -16.95 -4.17
N TRP A 34 14.27 -17.62 -3.40
CA TRP A 34 12.94 -17.99 -3.86
C TRP A 34 12.04 -16.84 -3.45
N ALA A 35 11.16 -16.41 -4.34
CA ALA A 35 10.08 -15.53 -3.95
C ALA A 35 9.29 -16.18 -2.82
N ASP A 36 9.06 -15.43 -1.74
CA ASP A 36 8.18 -15.86 -0.68
C ASP A 36 6.78 -16.14 -1.27
N PRO A 37 6.10 -17.22 -0.83
CA PRO A 37 4.76 -17.52 -1.29
C PRO A 37 3.82 -16.35 -1.02
N ILE A 38 2.96 -16.03 -1.99
CA ILE A 38 1.89 -15.05 -1.79
C ILE A 38 0.77 -15.75 -1.02
N GLY A 39 0.64 -15.43 0.25
CA GLY A 39 -0.40 -15.95 1.12
C GLY A 39 -1.76 -15.31 0.89
N VAL A 40 -2.76 -15.90 1.57
CA VAL A 40 -4.02 -15.21 1.86
C VAL A 40 -3.71 -13.91 2.62
N GLY A 41 -4.52 -12.89 2.40
CA GLY A 41 -4.24 -11.58 2.96
C GLY A 41 -5.28 -10.56 2.62
N VAL A 42 -5.02 -9.34 3.07
CA VAL A 42 -5.85 -8.17 2.85
C VAL A 42 -4.98 -7.06 2.28
N ASP A 43 -5.50 -6.44 1.23
CA ASP A 43 -4.95 -5.27 0.59
C ASP A 43 -5.84 -4.08 0.95
N GLU A 44 -5.26 -3.09 1.62
CA GLU A 44 -5.93 -1.89 2.11
C GLU A 44 -5.59 -0.72 1.19
N PHE A 45 -6.62 0.01 0.77
CA PHE A 45 -6.50 1.07 -0.21
C PHE A 45 -7.20 2.35 0.25
N HIS A 46 -6.65 3.46 -0.24
CA HIS A 46 -7.18 4.81 -0.09
C HIS A 46 -7.55 5.39 -1.47
N THR A 47 -8.76 5.92 -1.56
CA THR A 47 -9.31 6.58 -2.75
C THR A 47 -8.71 7.96 -2.98
N LEU A 48 -8.20 8.18 -4.18
CA LEU A 48 -7.64 9.43 -4.64
C LEU A 48 -8.66 10.29 -5.40
N ALA A 49 -8.34 11.58 -5.51
CA ALA A 49 -9.11 12.53 -6.31
C ALA A 49 -9.17 12.11 -7.79
N GLY A 50 -10.30 12.38 -8.42
CA GLY A 50 -10.58 11.95 -9.80
C GLY A 50 -11.41 10.67 -9.89
N THR A 51 -11.69 10.01 -8.76
CA THR A 51 -12.67 8.93 -8.66
C THR A 51 -14.09 9.45 -8.95
N PHE A 52 -14.82 8.77 -9.84
CA PHE A 52 -16.19 9.14 -10.19
C PHE A 52 -17.05 7.95 -10.61
N ALA A 53 -18.36 8.12 -10.51
CA ALA A 53 -19.37 7.24 -11.10
C ALA A 53 -20.37 8.05 -11.93
N THR A 54 -20.82 7.50 -13.05
CA THR A 54 -21.89 8.09 -13.86
C THR A 54 -23.19 7.42 -13.47
N LEU A 55 -24.10 8.16 -12.84
CA LEU A 55 -25.36 7.60 -12.37
C LEU A 55 -26.35 7.50 -13.54
N PRO A 56 -26.98 6.34 -13.80
CA PRO A 56 -28.04 6.19 -14.79
C PRO A 56 -29.38 6.68 -14.22
N LEU A 57 -29.42 7.94 -13.78
CA LEU A 57 -30.65 8.54 -13.26
C LEU A 57 -31.53 9.02 -14.40
N SER A 58 -32.82 8.68 -14.33
CA SER A 58 -33.85 9.04 -15.31
C SER A 58 -34.06 10.55 -15.46
N ALA A 59 -33.67 11.34 -14.45
CA ALA A 59 -33.78 12.80 -14.42
C ALA A 59 -32.57 13.54 -15.02
N GLY A 60 -31.72 12.84 -15.78
CA GLY A 60 -30.45 13.34 -16.28
C GLY A 60 -29.32 12.74 -15.46
N GLY A 61 -28.75 11.65 -15.96
CA GLY A 61 -27.57 11.03 -15.38
C GLY A 61 -26.44 12.05 -15.25
N GLY A 62 -25.85 12.13 -14.06
CA GLY A 62 -24.78 13.07 -13.72
C GLY A 62 -23.52 12.33 -13.30
N ARG A 63 -22.38 12.98 -13.55
CA ARG A 63 -21.10 12.59 -12.95
C ARG A 63 -21.17 12.83 -11.45
N LEU A 64 -20.98 11.77 -10.67
CA LEU A 64 -20.84 11.80 -9.23
C LEU A 64 -19.35 11.67 -8.91
N ASP A 65 -18.70 12.78 -8.58
CA ASP A 65 -17.34 12.75 -8.07
C ASP A 65 -17.34 12.27 -6.60
N LEU A 66 -16.45 11.33 -6.30
CA LEU A 66 -16.36 10.65 -5.02
C LEU A 66 -15.00 10.91 -4.37
N ARG A 67 -14.97 10.82 -3.04
CA ARG A 67 -13.76 10.86 -2.22
C ARG A 67 -13.78 9.77 -1.16
N SER A 68 -12.61 9.52 -0.61
CA SER A 68 -12.40 8.65 0.54
C SER A 68 -13.30 9.03 1.72
N ARG A 69 -13.91 8.03 2.35
CA ARG A 69 -14.50 8.13 3.67
C ARG A 69 -13.94 6.99 4.52
N PRO A 70 -12.94 7.24 5.39
CA PRO A 70 -12.22 6.17 6.07
C PRO A 70 -13.14 5.20 6.83
N LEU A 71 -12.93 3.91 6.64
CA LEU A 71 -13.67 2.82 7.30
C LEU A 71 -13.42 2.80 8.81
N VAL A 72 -12.23 3.24 9.25
CA VAL A 72 -11.84 3.32 10.66
C VAL A 72 -11.37 4.75 10.98
N PRO A 73 -12.10 5.51 11.82
CA PRO A 73 -11.80 6.92 12.09
C PRO A 73 -10.42 7.22 12.69
N THR A 74 -9.75 6.21 13.27
CA THR A 74 -8.50 6.38 14.02
C THR A 74 -7.30 5.63 13.40
N GLY A 75 -7.48 4.98 12.25
CA GLY A 75 -6.56 3.96 11.74
C GLY A 75 -5.80 4.27 10.46
N GLY A 76 -6.11 5.37 9.77
CA GLY A 76 -5.62 5.66 8.44
C GLY A 76 -6.73 6.17 7.54
N ASP A 77 -6.45 6.37 6.26
CA ASP A 77 -7.41 6.84 5.26
C ASP A 77 -8.01 5.67 4.44
N THR A 78 -7.92 4.44 4.96
CA THR A 78 -8.42 3.24 4.28
C THR A 78 -9.92 3.30 4.11
N ASP A 79 -10.37 3.27 2.86
CA ASP A 79 -11.78 3.24 2.48
C ASP A 79 -12.16 1.99 1.68
N THR A 80 -11.18 1.26 1.16
CA THR A 80 -11.37 0.11 0.28
C THR A 80 -10.50 -1.04 0.75
N ILE A 81 -11.10 -2.23 0.90
CA ILE A 81 -10.42 -3.41 1.41
C ILE A 81 -10.70 -4.60 0.49
N VAL A 82 -9.64 -5.12 -0.14
CA VAL A 82 -9.70 -6.32 -0.99
C VAL A 82 -9.07 -7.48 -0.25
N ARG A 83 -9.76 -8.61 -0.16
CA ARG A 83 -9.25 -9.83 0.45
C ARG A 83 -8.86 -10.85 -0.61
N ARG A 84 -7.66 -11.42 -0.49
CA ARG A 84 -7.25 -12.60 -1.25
C ARG A 84 -7.70 -13.87 -0.52
N LEU A 85 -8.41 -14.73 -1.24
CA LEU A 85 -9.07 -15.91 -0.67
C LEU A 85 -8.18 -17.16 -0.72
N ASP A 86 -7.28 -17.25 -1.70
CA ASP A 86 -6.38 -18.39 -1.88
C ASP A 86 -4.92 -17.94 -1.87
N PRO A 87 -4.01 -18.75 -1.31
CA PRO A 87 -2.58 -18.53 -1.50
C PRO A 87 -2.18 -18.86 -2.94
N LEU A 88 -1.12 -18.24 -3.44
CA LEU A 88 -0.39 -18.66 -4.62
C LEU A 88 0.87 -19.42 -4.19
N PRO A 89 1.27 -20.47 -4.93
CA PRO A 89 2.59 -21.07 -4.75
C PRO A 89 3.68 -20.04 -5.06
N ASN A 90 4.92 -20.35 -4.68
CA ASN A 90 6.07 -19.53 -5.05
C ASN A 90 6.13 -19.41 -6.58
N LEU A 91 6.08 -18.19 -7.07
CA LEU A 91 6.23 -17.89 -8.49
C LEU A 91 7.71 -17.62 -8.75
N ASN A 92 8.32 -18.34 -9.69
CA ASN A 92 9.64 -17.97 -10.21
C ASN A 92 9.49 -16.82 -11.23
N VAL A 93 10.58 -16.13 -11.52
CA VAL A 93 10.63 -15.13 -12.60
C VAL A 93 10.15 -15.76 -13.92
N GLY A 94 9.21 -15.10 -14.59
CA GLY A 94 8.52 -15.57 -15.79
C GLY A 94 7.26 -16.41 -15.54
N GLN A 95 6.92 -16.71 -14.28
CA GLN A 95 5.70 -17.44 -13.92
C GLN A 95 4.56 -16.50 -13.53
N GLN A 96 3.35 -17.04 -13.60
CA GLN A 96 2.13 -16.37 -13.18
C GLN A 96 1.26 -17.31 -12.34
N GLY A 97 0.47 -16.74 -11.45
CA GLY A 97 -0.53 -17.44 -10.64
C GLY A 97 -1.83 -16.65 -10.58
N THR A 98 -2.96 -17.32 -10.41
CA THR A 98 -4.27 -16.68 -10.24
C THR A 98 -4.85 -17.04 -8.89
N THR A 99 -5.28 -16.02 -8.14
CA THR A 99 -5.97 -16.16 -6.85
C THR A 99 -7.37 -15.58 -6.95
N ARG A 100 -8.29 -16.07 -6.12
CA ARG A 100 -9.62 -15.47 -5.97
C ARG A 100 -9.53 -14.28 -5.02
N ILE A 101 -10.26 -13.22 -5.35
CA ILE A 101 -10.33 -12.00 -4.53
C ILE A 101 -11.77 -11.63 -4.23
N GLN A 102 -12.00 -10.87 -3.16
CA GLN A 102 -13.31 -10.38 -2.77
C GLN A 102 -13.18 -9.00 -2.12
N LEU A 103 -14.05 -8.07 -2.51
CA LEU A 103 -14.16 -6.78 -1.84
C LEU A 103 -14.85 -6.98 -0.49
N THR A 104 -14.18 -6.61 0.60
CA THR A 104 -14.70 -6.77 1.97
C THR A 104 -14.94 -5.45 2.69
N GLY A 105 -14.46 -4.35 2.12
CA GLY A 105 -14.74 -2.99 2.61
C GLY A 105 -14.80 -2.00 1.45
N LEU A 106 -15.77 -1.09 1.51
CA LEU A 106 -15.91 0.07 0.63
C LEU A 106 -16.66 1.15 1.40
N SER A 107 -16.11 2.35 1.49
CA SER A 107 -16.80 3.50 2.06
C SER A 107 -16.35 4.79 1.37
N LEU A 108 -17.19 5.30 0.49
CA LEU A 108 -16.93 6.56 -0.23
C LEU A 108 -18.05 7.55 0.05
N GLU A 109 -17.78 8.82 -0.23
CA GLU A 109 -18.79 9.87 -0.19
C GLU A 109 -18.65 10.86 -1.36
N SER A 110 -19.75 11.52 -1.71
CA SER A 110 -19.77 12.57 -2.73
C SER A 110 -18.90 13.76 -2.34
N VAL A 111 -18.11 14.27 -3.28
CA VAL A 111 -17.34 15.52 -3.10
C VAL A 111 -18.27 16.73 -2.94
N SER A 112 -19.40 16.73 -3.64
CA SER A 112 -20.43 17.76 -3.58
C SER A 112 -21.83 17.14 -3.66
N PRO A 113 -22.85 17.77 -3.04
CA PRO A 113 -24.22 17.28 -3.15
C PRO A 113 -24.70 17.19 -4.61
N VAL A 114 -25.47 16.16 -4.93
CA VAL A 114 -26.10 15.97 -6.24
C VAL A 114 -27.54 16.47 -6.25
N SER A 115 -27.94 17.15 -7.32
CA SER A 115 -29.31 17.65 -7.49
C SER A 115 -30.22 16.59 -8.12
N ILE A 116 -31.23 16.12 -7.36
CA ILE A 116 -32.23 15.15 -7.79
C ILE A 116 -33.61 15.77 -7.55
N GLY A 117 -34.38 15.98 -8.63
CA GLY A 117 -35.72 16.56 -8.53
C GLY A 117 -35.76 17.95 -7.87
N GLY A 118 -34.69 18.74 -8.00
CA GLY A 118 -34.57 20.09 -7.42
C GLY A 118 -34.13 20.12 -5.95
N SER A 119 -33.84 18.98 -5.34
CA SER A 119 -33.24 18.88 -3.99
C SER A 119 -31.81 18.37 -4.06
N PHE A 120 -30.96 18.81 -3.13
CA PHE A 120 -29.56 18.37 -3.04
C PHE A 120 -29.41 17.20 -2.07
N PHE A 121 -28.59 16.21 -2.44
CA PHE A 121 -28.33 15.03 -1.63
C PHE A 121 -26.82 14.78 -1.51
N ASP A 122 -26.37 14.50 -0.30
CA ASP A 122 -25.07 13.86 -0.07
C ASP A 122 -25.21 12.37 -0.44
N VAL A 123 -24.22 11.82 -1.12
CA VAL A 123 -24.22 10.41 -1.54
C VAL A 123 -23.13 9.67 -0.81
N PHE A 124 -23.48 8.54 -0.20
CA PHE A 124 -22.55 7.60 0.41
C PHE A 124 -22.55 6.31 -0.37
N VAL A 125 -21.38 5.74 -0.60
CA VAL A 125 -21.21 4.46 -1.31
C VAL A 125 -20.68 3.43 -0.33
N GLY A 126 -21.33 2.28 -0.26
CA GLY A 126 -20.88 1.14 0.52
C GLY A 126 -21.17 -0.18 -0.19
N LEU A 127 -20.87 -1.29 0.47
CA LEU A 127 -21.17 -2.63 -0.03
C LEU A 127 -22.64 -2.99 0.16
N ASN A 128 -23.24 -3.63 -0.84
CA ASN A 128 -24.59 -4.19 -0.77
C ASN A 128 -24.54 -5.70 -0.49
N GLY A 129 -24.44 -6.08 0.79
CA GLY A 129 -24.41 -7.49 1.20
C GLY A 129 -23.10 -8.22 0.83
N THR A 130 -23.18 -9.55 0.68
CA THR A 130 -22.04 -10.39 0.34
C THR A 130 -21.57 -10.12 -1.09
N GLN A 131 -20.31 -9.75 -1.24
CA GLN A 131 -19.75 -9.39 -2.54
C GLN A 131 -19.42 -10.62 -3.40
N PRO A 132 -19.56 -10.52 -4.73
CA PRO A 132 -19.17 -11.61 -5.63
C PRO A 132 -17.66 -11.85 -5.59
N ILE A 133 -17.25 -13.07 -5.95
CA ILE A 133 -15.83 -13.44 -5.99
C ILE A 133 -15.25 -13.05 -7.35
N GLY A 134 -14.20 -12.23 -7.31
CA GLY A 134 -13.38 -11.87 -8.45
C GLY A 134 -12.15 -12.76 -8.61
N SER A 135 -11.25 -12.35 -9.51
CA SER A 135 -9.98 -13.03 -9.75
C SER A 135 -8.85 -12.03 -9.92
N MET A 136 -7.65 -12.42 -9.52
CA MET A 136 -6.43 -11.65 -9.73
C MET A 136 -5.34 -12.57 -10.25
N THR A 137 -4.77 -12.23 -11.41
CA THR A 137 -3.58 -12.87 -11.96
C THR A 137 -2.37 -12.03 -11.61
N VAL A 138 -1.41 -12.64 -10.92
CA VAL A 138 -0.13 -12.06 -10.55
C VAL A 138 0.95 -12.65 -11.46
N SER A 139 1.80 -11.80 -12.03
CA SER A 139 2.93 -12.18 -12.88
C SER A 139 4.23 -11.74 -12.22
N HIS A 140 5.14 -12.68 -11.99
CA HIS A 140 6.49 -12.41 -11.51
C HIS A 140 7.40 -12.20 -12.72
N GLN A 141 7.88 -10.98 -12.92
CA GLN A 141 8.60 -10.58 -14.15
C GLN A 141 10.05 -10.17 -13.87
N ASN A 142 10.32 -9.58 -12.70
CA ASN A 142 11.62 -9.06 -12.32
C ASN A 142 12.24 -9.93 -11.22
N SER A 143 13.53 -9.77 -10.92
CA SER A 143 14.17 -10.51 -9.82
C SER A 143 13.65 -10.11 -8.44
N ASP A 144 13.82 -10.99 -7.44
CA ASP A 144 13.53 -10.67 -6.03
C ASP A 144 14.40 -9.53 -5.45
N ALA A 145 15.48 -9.12 -6.12
CA ALA A 145 16.26 -7.95 -5.71
C ALA A 145 15.71 -6.62 -6.26
N ALA A 146 14.73 -6.67 -7.18
CA ALA A 146 14.14 -5.48 -7.78
C ALA A 146 13.19 -4.77 -6.80
N MET A 147 12.92 -3.49 -7.03
CA MET A 147 11.93 -2.77 -6.23
C MET A 147 10.50 -3.22 -6.55
N ASP A 148 10.25 -3.60 -7.80
CA ASP A 148 9.01 -4.19 -8.30
C ASP A 148 9.28 -5.63 -8.76
N GLN A 149 8.46 -6.58 -8.34
CA GLN A 149 8.60 -7.98 -8.74
C GLN A 149 7.83 -8.29 -10.03
N GLY A 150 6.83 -7.48 -10.38
CA GLY A 150 6.15 -7.60 -11.65
C GLY A 150 4.81 -6.90 -11.63
N THR A 151 3.84 -7.49 -12.35
CA THR A 151 2.51 -6.90 -12.54
C THR A 151 1.41 -7.80 -12.02
N PHE A 152 0.25 -7.22 -11.77
CA PHE A 152 -0.98 -7.97 -11.58
C PHE A 152 -2.11 -7.39 -12.44
N ASN A 153 -3.09 -8.23 -12.73
CA ASN A 153 -4.33 -7.88 -13.39
C ASN A 153 -5.47 -8.46 -12.55
N ALA A 154 -6.34 -7.61 -12.02
CA ALA A 154 -7.47 -8.03 -11.22
C ALA A 154 -8.79 -7.68 -11.91
N ASN A 155 -9.75 -8.57 -11.75
CA ASN A 155 -11.14 -8.38 -12.09
C ASN A 155 -11.97 -8.55 -10.81
N LEU A 156 -12.59 -7.46 -10.38
CA LEU A 156 -13.30 -7.33 -9.12
C LEU A 156 -14.76 -6.94 -9.37
N PRO A 157 -15.70 -7.90 -9.35
CA PRO A 157 -17.12 -7.61 -9.36
C PRO A 157 -17.56 -7.01 -8.01
N VAL A 158 -18.35 -5.94 -8.06
CA VAL A 158 -18.80 -5.17 -6.90
C VAL A 158 -20.30 -4.95 -6.96
N ASP A 159 -20.98 -5.29 -5.88
CA ASP A 159 -22.36 -4.92 -5.62
C ASP A 159 -22.37 -3.74 -4.64
N ALA A 160 -22.54 -2.53 -5.16
CA ALA A 160 -22.54 -1.32 -4.37
C ALA A 160 -23.95 -0.91 -3.92
N LEU A 161 -24.04 -0.18 -2.80
CA LEU A 161 -25.24 0.49 -2.32
C LEU A 161 -24.96 1.99 -2.25
N LEU A 162 -25.74 2.78 -2.98
CA LEU A 162 -25.69 4.23 -2.88
C LEU A 162 -26.78 4.69 -1.91
N THR A 163 -26.40 5.40 -0.86
CA THR A 163 -27.33 6.02 0.09
C THR A 163 -27.34 7.54 -0.12
N PHE A 164 -28.51 8.08 -0.41
CA PHE A 164 -28.73 9.50 -0.67
C PHE A 164 -29.39 10.12 0.55
N THR A 165 -28.78 11.15 1.13
CA THR A 165 -29.32 11.89 2.28
C THR A 165 -29.52 13.34 1.91
N GLN A 166 -30.75 13.86 2.04
CA GLN A 166 -31.06 15.22 1.63
C GLN A 166 -30.32 16.24 2.50
N VAL A 167 -29.66 17.20 1.86
CA VAL A 167 -28.98 18.31 2.54
C VAL A 167 -30.03 19.15 3.27
N GLY A 168 -29.84 19.34 4.57
CA GLY A 168 -30.76 20.09 5.43
C GLY A 168 -32.00 19.30 5.90
N ASN A 169 -32.19 18.06 5.45
CA ASN A 169 -33.26 17.18 5.92
C ASN A 169 -32.82 15.70 5.96
N PRO A 170 -32.02 15.30 6.97
CA PRO A 170 -31.46 13.94 7.03
C PRO A 170 -32.52 12.82 7.11
N SER A 171 -33.73 13.14 7.58
CA SER A 171 -34.86 12.22 7.60
C SER A 171 -35.34 11.81 6.20
N ASN A 172 -35.05 12.63 5.17
CA ASN A 172 -35.23 12.24 3.78
C ASN A 172 -33.98 11.54 3.26
N THR A 173 -33.89 10.25 3.58
CA THR A 173 -32.81 9.37 3.12
C THR A 173 -33.42 8.19 2.34
N PHE A 174 -32.81 7.84 1.21
CA PHE A 174 -33.17 6.64 0.44
C PHE A 174 -31.90 5.94 -0.05
N SER A 175 -32.01 4.69 -0.49
CA SER A 175 -30.88 3.93 -1.03
C SER A 175 -31.23 3.27 -2.36
N GLN A 176 -30.25 3.17 -3.24
CA GLN A 176 -30.36 2.56 -4.56
C GLN A 176 -29.24 1.52 -4.71
N PRO A 177 -29.55 0.24 -4.91
CA PRO A 177 -28.54 -0.76 -5.23
C PRO A 177 -27.97 -0.50 -6.62
N PHE A 178 -26.68 -0.77 -6.75
CA PHE A 178 -25.91 -0.69 -7.99
C PHE A 178 -25.13 -1.99 -8.17
N PRO A 179 -25.82 -3.07 -8.61
CA PRO A 179 -25.24 -4.40 -8.65
C PRO A 179 -24.27 -4.55 -9.82
N HIS A 180 -23.32 -5.47 -9.64
CA HIS A 180 -22.49 -6.05 -10.69
C HIS A 180 -21.65 -5.03 -11.49
N ILE A 181 -20.99 -4.11 -10.79
CA ILE A 181 -19.92 -3.30 -11.40
C ILE A 181 -18.69 -4.18 -11.51
N GLU A 182 -18.22 -4.41 -12.73
CA GLU A 182 -16.99 -5.17 -12.97
C GLU A 182 -15.80 -4.20 -13.08
N PHE A 183 -14.98 -4.12 -12.04
CA PHE A 183 -13.75 -3.32 -12.06
C PHE A 183 -12.58 -4.14 -12.56
N ALA A 184 -11.88 -3.62 -13.56
CA ALA A 184 -10.56 -4.12 -13.94
C ALA A 184 -9.48 -3.20 -13.39
N SER A 185 -8.46 -3.76 -12.72
CA SER A 185 -7.25 -3.04 -12.33
C SER A 185 -5.99 -3.69 -12.89
N LEU A 186 -5.06 -2.83 -13.28
CA LEU A 186 -3.71 -3.19 -13.68
C LEU A 186 -2.75 -2.45 -12.76
N GLY A 187 -1.76 -3.17 -12.24
CA GLY A 187 -0.81 -2.59 -11.31
C GLY A 187 0.52 -3.32 -11.27
N THR A 188 1.42 -2.78 -10.48
CA THR A 188 2.70 -3.41 -10.12
C THR A 188 2.62 -3.91 -8.68
N TRP A 189 3.46 -4.88 -8.34
CA TRP A 189 3.52 -5.43 -6.99
C TRP A 189 4.95 -5.69 -6.53
N SER A 190 5.13 -5.77 -5.21
CA SER A 190 6.37 -6.15 -4.55
C SER A 190 6.15 -7.20 -3.45
N HIS A 191 7.18 -7.98 -3.11
CA HIS A 191 7.22 -8.79 -1.87
C HIS A 191 7.75 -7.99 -0.67
N THR A 192 8.36 -6.83 -0.92
CA THR A 192 8.80 -5.94 0.15
C THR A 192 7.71 -4.90 0.36
N PRO A 193 7.15 -4.77 1.57
CA PRO A 193 6.17 -3.73 1.84
C PRO A 193 6.78 -2.35 1.57
N PRO A 194 6.03 -1.42 0.96
CA PRO A 194 6.48 -0.04 0.92
C PRO A 194 6.67 0.49 2.35
N PRO A 195 7.52 1.52 2.55
CA PRO A 195 7.63 2.15 3.86
C PRO A 195 6.24 2.52 4.38
N LEU A 196 5.99 2.24 5.67
CA LEU A 196 4.73 2.52 6.36
C LEU A 196 3.53 1.63 5.98
N TYR A 197 3.75 0.53 5.25
CA TYR A 197 2.68 -0.45 5.05
C TYR A 197 2.26 -1.10 6.40
N PRO A 198 0.97 -1.34 6.64
CA PRO A 198 0.52 -2.00 7.87
C PRO A 198 1.17 -3.38 8.06
N PRO A 199 1.72 -3.69 9.25
CA PRO A 199 2.42 -4.96 9.46
C PRO A 199 1.45 -6.16 9.44
N GLY A 200 1.87 -7.25 8.80
CA GLY A 200 1.25 -8.57 8.96
C GLY A 200 0.00 -8.88 8.14
N ILE A 201 -0.49 -7.95 7.31
CA ILE A 201 -1.72 -8.15 6.51
C ILE A 201 -1.46 -8.52 5.04
N GLY A 202 -0.29 -8.16 4.52
CA GLY A 202 0.01 -8.22 3.09
C GLY A 202 0.41 -9.59 2.57
N GLY A 203 0.63 -10.61 3.40
CA GLY A 203 0.86 -11.99 2.95
C GLY A 203 1.88 -12.16 1.81
N GLY A 204 2.96 -11.37 1.77
CA GLY A 204 3.98 -11.45 0.72
C GLY A 204 3.63 -10.81 -0.62
N PHE A 205 2.51 -10.10 -0.73
CA PHE A 205 2.11 -9.31 -1.91
C PHE A 205 1.71 -7.90 -1.47
N TYR A 206 2.39 -6.91 -2.02
CA TYR A 206 2.18 -5.50 -1.75
C TYR A 206 1.97 -4.78 -3.07
N PRO A 207 0.74 -4.35 -3.40
CA PRO A 207 0.52 -3.53 -4.58
C PRO A 207 1.33 -2.23 -4.46
N THR A 208 1.87 -1.73 -5.57
CA THR A 208 2.72 -0.53 -5.59
C THR A 208 2.15 0.52 -6.54
N GLY A 209 2.36 1.79 -6.18
CA GLY A 209 1.93 2.93 -6.99
C GLY A 209 0.44 3.22 -6.91
N THR A 210 -0.06 4.00 -7.86
CA THR A 210 -1.48 4.31 -8.01
C THR A 210 -2.13 3.30 -8.94
N LEU A 211 -3.27 2.75 -8.52
CA LEU A 211 -4.11 1.87 -9.31
C LEU A 211 -5.29 2.65 -9.86
N ILE A 212 -5.64 2.36 -11.11
CA ILE A 212 -6.85 2.90 -11.75
C ILE A 212 -7.75 1.71 -12.08
N GLU A 213 -8.88 1.65 -11.40
CA GLU A 213 -9.94 0.67 -11.56
C GLU A 213 -11.05 1.26 -12.44
N CYS A 214 -11.43 0.57 -13.50
CA CYS A 214 -12.41 1.08 -14.45
C CYS A 214 -13.47 0.04 -14.78
N ALA A 215 -14.73 0.47 -14.82
CA ALA A 215 -15.81 -0.33 -15.36
C ALA A 215 -15.78 -0.32 -16.90
N ASN A 216 -15.89 -1.50 -17.52
CA ASN A 216 -15.79 -1.74 -18.98
C ASN A 216 -14.36 -1.59 -19.57
N PRO A 217 -13.40 -2.47 -19.23
CA PRO A 217 -12.09 -2.55 -19.89
C PRO A 217 -12.21 -2.77 -21.42
N PRO A 218 -11.21 -2.40 -22.24
CA PRO A 218 -9.77 -2.38 -21.94
C PRO A 218 -9.16 -1.02 -21.58
N THR A 219 -9.89 0.09 -21.68
CA THR A 219 -9.34 1.43 -21.37
C THR A 219 -10.33 2.26 -20.57
N CYS A 220 -9.81 3.09 -19.66
CA CYS A 220 -10.62 3.98 -18.82
C CYS A 220 -11.21 5.19 -19.56
N LEU A 221 -10.93 5.36 -20.85
CA LEU A 221 -11.26 6.58 -21.60
C LEU A 221 -12.78 6.84 -21.68
N ASN A 222 -13.60 5.79 -21.65
CA ASN A 222 -15.06 5.87 -21.71
C ASN A 222 -15.73 5.14 -20.53
N ALA A 223 -14.99 4.93 -19.44
CA ALA A 223 -15.51 4.20 -18.30
C ALA A 223 -16.63 5.00 -17.62
N THR A 224 -17.75 4.33 -17.36
CA THR A 224 -18.87 4.92 -16.61
C THR A 224 -18.54 5.07 -15.13
N VAL A 225 -17.60 4.26 -14.63
CA VAL A 225 -17.11 4.29 -13.25
C VAL A 225 -15.59 4.20 -13.30
N VAL A 226 -14.92 5.12 -12.61
CA VAL A 226 -13.47 5.14 -12.42
C VAL A 226 -13.18 5.26 -10.94
N HIS A 227 -12.37 4.36 -10.42
CA HIS A 227 -11.93 4.31 -9.04
C HIS A 227 -10.41 4.36 -8.99
N ILE A 228 -9.87 5.47 -8.48
CA ILE A 228 -8.42 5.68 -8.41
C ILE A 228 -8.01 5.46 -6.98
N VAL A 229 -7.13 4.48 -6.74
CA VAL A 229 -6.69 4.12 -5.39
C VAL A 229 -5.18 4.07 -5.28
N ARG A 230 -4.68 4.15 -4.05
CA ARG A 230 -3.31 3.80 -3.71
C ARG A 230 -3.30 2.88 -2.49
N PRO A 231 -2.28 2.03 -2.31
CA PRO A 231 -2.09 1.31 -1.07
C PRO A 231 -2.08 2.25 0.13
N GLU A 232 -2.71 1.84 1.24
CA GLU A 232 -2.68 2.59 2.48
C GLU A 232 -1.23 2.74 2.99
N MET A 233 -0.91 3.93 3.48
CA MET A 233 0.33 4.20 4.20
C MET A 233 -0.04 4.68 5.60
N VAL A 234 0.38 3.94 6.63
CA VAL A 234 0.17 4.35 8.01
C VAL A 234 0.93 5.67 8.23
N PRO A 235 0.26 6.79 8.57
CA PRO A 235 0.98 8.01 8.88
C PRO A 235 2.03 7.73 9.95
N GLU A 236 3.27 8.19 9.76
CA GLU A 236 4.32 7.99 10.75
C GLU A 236 3.77 8.37 12.12
N PRO A 237 3.77 7.45 13.09
CA PRO A 237 3.21 7.74 14.39
C PRO A 237 3.94 8.98 14.91
N SER A 238 3.17 9.92 15.46
CA SER A 238 3.67 11.17 16.03
C SER A 238 4.70 10.94 17.16
N THR A 239 5.00 9.68 17.51
CA THR A 239 6.20 9.26 18.23
C THR A 239 7.50 9.77 17.63
N LEU A 240 7.67 9.92 16.31
CA LEU A 240 8.89 10.56 15.77
C LEU A 240 8.98 12.04 16.16
N LEU A 241 7.84 12.74 16.11
CA LEU A 241 7.74 14.12 16.62
C LEU A 241 7.98 14.17 18.14
N LEU A 242 7.48 13.19 18.88
CA LEU A 242 7.65 13.07 20.33
C LEU A 242 9.11 12.76 20.70
N LEU A 243 9.79 11.92 19.92
CA LEU A 243 11.20 11.58 20.10
C LEU A 243 12.06 12.82 19.83
N GLY A 244 11.77 13.55 18.74
CA GLY A 244 12.45 14.80 18.40
C GLY A 244 12.29 15.85 19.49
N SER A 245 11.06 16.13 19.93
CA SER A 245 10.79 17.10 21.00
C SER A 245 11.34 16.65 22.36
N GLY A 246 11.29 15.35 22.67
CA GLY A 246 11.90 14.77 23.86
C GLY A 246 13.41 14.95 23.91
N LEU A 247 14.12 14.68 22.80
CA LEU A 247 15.57 14.88 22.69
C LEU A 247 15.96 16.36 22.86
N VAL A 248 15.19 17.28 22.27
CA VAL A 248 15.38 18.73 22.47
C VAL A 248 15.19 19.10 23.95
N GLY A 249 14.16 18.56 24.60
CA GLY A 249 13.92 18.77 26.04
C GLY A 249 15.09 18.28 26.92
N VAL A 250 15.60 17.07 26.66
CA VAL A 250 16.75 16.50 27.38
C VAL A 250 18.01 17.33 27.14
N ALA A 251 18.28 17.75 25.90
CA ALA A 251 19.43 18.60 25.58
C ALA A 251 19.35 19.96 26.28
N ALA A 252 18.18 20.59 26.32
CA ALA A 252 17.97 21.85 27.03
C ALA A 252 18.19 21.70 28.54
N PHE A 253 17.72 20.60 29.14
CA PHE A 253 17.92 20.31 30.56
C PHE A 253 19.39 20.03 30.90
N ALA A 254 20.09 19.30 30.03
CA ALA A 254 21.53 19.03 30.16
C ALA A 254 22.35 20.34 30.11
N ARG A 255 22.05 21.25 29.16
CA ARG A 255 22.71 22.57 29.07
C ARG A 255 22.50 23.41 30.33
N LYS A 256 21.28 23.45 30.88
CA LYS A 256 20.99 24.17 32.14
C LYS A 256 21.79 23.62 33.33
N ARG A 257 22.06 22.31 33.38
CA ARG A 257 22.87 21.70 34.45
C ARG A 257 24.35 22.06 34.34
N LEU A 258 24.90 22.15 33.13
CA LEU A 258 26.28 22.54 32.92
C LEU A 258 26.49 24.03 33.28
N ALA A 259 25.56 24.90 32.91
CA ALA A 259 25.64 26.33 33.21
C ALA A 259 25.59 26.67 34.72
N LYS A 260 24.99 25.81 35.57
CA LYS A 260 24.98 26.00 37.02
C LYS A 260 26.27 25.56 37.72
N LYS A 261 27.13 24.80 37.04
CA LYS A 261 28.40 24.28 37.58
C LYS A 261 29.61 25.14 37.18
N ALA A 262 29.44 26.03 36.23
CA ALA A 262 30.43 27.05 35.85
C ALA A 262 30.18 28.32 36.67
#